data_AF-A0AA41VI12-F1
#
_entry.id   AF-A0AA41VI12-F1
#
_cell.length_a   1.000
_cell.length_b   1.000
_cell.length_c   1.000
_cell.angle_alpha   90.00
_cell.angle_beta   90.00
_cell.angle_gamma   90.00
#
_symmetry.space_group_name_H-M   'P 1'
#
loop_
_entity.id
_entity.type
_entity.pdbx_description
1 polymer ?
#
loop_
_entity_poly.entity_id
_entity_poly.type
_entity_poly.pdbx_seq_one_letter_code
_entity_poly.pdbx_strand_id
1 'polypeptide(L)'
;MSGFEMFQRMAAIGLEELSSEMLALMPLDELVGKTAEQIAFEGIASAIIQGRNAEVTTSKAASSITALKTMATAMSTGRKERILTGIWNVDSEPVAVDEILAFSMQKIESLAIEALKIQAEMAEEDAPFDVSPLFTLGNKKDLHRPFASAVPLEDWLKTKSLTTAEGEPELPATVTLSLALQLRDPLRRYEAVGGPMIVLIQATRAGAIPGKDVSDNDEMRYKVVSLHVGGLKIRMGEKRHIWDAEKQRLTAMLWLMEHGLGKADKKGKPVTPKGMDSLWSISSRVMADMWLKQMRNPDVKFLKQQLAMIR
;
A
#
# COMPACT_ATOMS: atom_id res chain seq x y z
N MET A 1 -0.44 -16.42 3.32
CA MET A 1 -1.60 -15.63 2.88
C MET A 1 -1.18 -14.82 1.67
N SER A 2 -1.92 -14.89 0.57
CA SER A 2 -1.62 -14.06 -0.62
C SER A 2 -2.12 -12.62 -0.43
N GLY A 3 -1.54 -11.67 -1.18
CA GLY A 3 -1.95 -10.27 -1.09
C GLY A 3 -3.42 -10.07 -1.51
N PHE A 4 -3.92 -10.85 -2.46
CA PHE A 4 -5.34 -10.80 -2.84
C PHE A 4 -6.27 -11.37 -1.77
N GLU A 5 -5.89 -12.46 -1.10
CA GLU A 5 -6.64 -12.98 0.06
C GLU A 5 -6.75 -11.92 1.17
N MET A 6 -5.72 -11.09 1.37
CA MET A 6 -5.77 -9.97 2.31
C MET A 6 -6.89 -8.99 1.93
N PHE A 7 -7.05 -8.63 0.66
CA PHE A 7 -8.18 -7.81 0.18
C PHE A 7 -9.53 -8.50 0.42
N GLN A 8 -9.63 -9.81 0.20
CA GLN A 8 -10.87 -10.53 0.48
C GLN A 8 -11.23 -10.54 1.97
N ARG A 9 -10.24 -10.62 2.87
CA ARG A 9 -10.45 -10.53 4.32
C ARG A 9 -10.75 -9.11 4.78
N MET A 10 -10.08 -8.09 4.22
CA MET A 10 -10.40 -6.68 4.48
C MET A 10 -11.87 -6.37 4.17
N ALA A 11 -12.38 -6.88 3.04
CA ALA A 11 -13.78 -6.71 2.68
C ALA A 11 -14.75 -7.44 3.62
N ALA A 12 -14.30 -8.46 4.35
CA ALA A 12 -15.13 -9.26 5.26
C ALA A 12 -15.44 -8.51 6.56
N ILE A 13 -14.59 -7.56 6.95
CA ILE A 13 -14.79 -6.67 8.10
C ILE A 13 -15.96 -5.70 7.84
N GLY A 14 -16.13 -5.27 6.59
CA GLY A 14 -17.11 -4.27 6.19
C GLY A 14 -16.48 -2.90 5.93
N LEU A 15 -17.15 -2.08 5.10
CA LEU A 15 -16.63 -0.82 4.57
C LEU A 15 -16.26 0.19 5.67
N GLU A 16 -17.19 0.46 6.59
CA GLU A 16 -17.01 1.47 7.63
C GLU A 16 -15.93 1.09 8.64
N GLU A 17 -15.92 -0.18 9.05
CA GLU A 17 -14.95 -0.69 10.01
C GLU A 17 -13.55 -0.76 9.40
N LEU A 18 -13.42 -1.22 8.14
CA LEU A 18 -12.17 -1.17 7.40
C LEU A 18 -11.66 0.27 7.25
N SER A 19 -12.52 1.21 6.87
CA SER A 19 -12.12 2.62 6.73
C SER A 19 -11.65 3.21 8.07
N SER A 20 -12.32 2.89 9.17
CA SER A 20 -11.95 3.34 10.51
C SER A 20 -10.59 2.75 10.94
N GLU A 21 -10.39 1.45 10.74
CA GLU A 21 -9.15 0.75 11.09
C GLU A 21 -7.96 1.26 10.27
N MET A 22 -8.16 1.51 8.96
CA MET A 22 -7.14 2.10 8.11
C MET A 22 -6.73 3.50 8.56
N LEU A 23 -7.68 4.36 8.93
CA LEU A 23 -7.40 5.72 9.41
C LEU A 23 -6.68 5.72 10.77
N ALA A 24 -6.99 4.74 11.63
CA ALA A 24 -6.34 4.60 12.92
C ALA A 24 -4.90 4.09 12.82
N LEU A 25 -4.64 3.13 11.93
CA LEU A 25 -3.33 2.49 11.80
C LEU A 25 -2.38 3.18 10.82
N MET A 26 -2.92 3.82 9.78
CA MET A 26 -2.15 4.45 8.71
C MET A 26 -2.71 5.85 8.41
N PRO A 27 -2.58 6.79 9.36
CA PRO A 27 -3.06 8.15 9.17
C PRO A 27 -2.34 8.83 7.99
N LEU A 28 -3.10 9.61 7.21
CA LEU A 28 -2.57 10.40 6.11
C LEU A 28 -2.48 11.87 6.51
N ASP A 29 -1.33 12.49 6.27
CA ASP A 29 -1.13 13.90 6.59
C ASP A 29 -1.95 14.82 5.68
N GLU A 30 -2.46 15.90 6.28
CA GLU A 30 -3.10 17.00 5.56
C GLU A 30 -2.03 17.94 5.00
N LEU A 31 -1.80 17.81 3.69
CA LEU A 31 -0.79 18.59 2.96
C LEU A 31 -1.40 19.69 2.07
N VAL A 32 -2.73 19.72 1.94
CA VAL A 32 -3.41 20.67 1.04
C VAL A 32 -3.11 22.10 1.46
N GLY A 33 -2.66 22.90 0.50
CA GLY A 33 -2.31 24.30 0.74
C GLY A 33 -0.92 24.51 1.33
N LYS A 34 -0.17 23.47 1.72
CA LYS A 34 1.21 23.64 2.18
C LYS A 34 2.17 23.81 1.00
N THR A 35 3.28 24.52 1.21
CA THR A 35 4.39 24.54 0.24
C THR A 35 5.37 23.40 0.52
N ALA A 36 6.20 23.03 -0.45
CA ALA A 36 7.21 21.99 -0.28
C ALA A 36 8.17 22.32 0.88
N GLU A 37 8.52 23.60 1.03
CA GLU A 37 9.37 24.09 2.11
C GLU A 37 8.69 23.93 3.46
N GLN A 38 7.41 24.29 3.58
CA GLN A 38 6.65 24.12 4.83
C GLN A 38 6.59 22.66 5.25
N ILE A 39 6.31 21.75 4.31
CA ILE A 39 6.27 20.30 4.56
C ILE A 39 7.65 19.80 5.03
N ALA A 40 8.73 20.24 4.37
CA ALA A 40 10.08 19.88 4.77
C ALA A 40 10.44 20.40 6.18
N PHE A 41 10.09 21.65 6.50
CA PHE A 41 10.32 22.22 7.83
C PHE A 41 9.52 21.51 8.92
N GLU A 42 8.24 21.21 8.68
CA GLU A 42 7.39 20.45 9.61
C GLU A 42 7.96 19.04 9.84
N GLY A 43 8.43 18.37 8.78
CA GLY A 43 9.06 17.05 8.87
C GLY A 43 10.35 17.06 9.71
N ILE A 44 11.23 18.04 9.49
CA ILE A 44 12.46 18.21 10.29
C ILE A 44 12.11 18.52 11.75
N ALA A 45 11.16 19.42 11.99
CA ALA A 45 10.71 19.75 13.34
C ALA A 45 10.14 18.51 14.05
N SER A 46 9.30 17.72 13.38
CA SER A 46 8.74 16.48 13.91
C SER A 46 9.84 15.47 14.28
N ALA A 47 10.83 15.26 13.40
CA ALA A 47 11.96 14.38 13.66
C ALA A 47 12.79 14.83 14.88
N ILE A 48 13.00 16.14 15.05
CA ILE A 48 13.71 16.71 16.22
C ILE A 48 12.89 16.53 17.50
N ILE A 49 11.59 16.84 17.48
CA ILE A 49 10.70 16.71 18.64
C ILE A 49 10.64 15.25 19.10
N GLN A 50 10.44 14.32 18.17
CA GLN A 50 10.44 12.88 18.45
C GLN A 50 11.80 12.39 18.97
N GLY A 51 12.89 12.96 18.47
CA GLY A 51 14.25 12.69 18.94
C GLY A 51 14.52 13.16 20.37
N ARG A 52 13.88 14.26 20.82
CA ARG A 52 14.07 14.82 22.17
C ARG A 52 13.33 14.05 23.27
N ASN A 53 12.25 13.35 22.93
CA ASN A 53 11.43 12.60 23.89
C ASN A 53 11.97 11.19 24.20
N ALA A 54 13.03 10.74 23.53
CA ALA A 54 13.72 9.49 23.82
C ALA A 54 15.13 9.81 24.34
N GLU A 55 15.46 9.33 25.53
CA GLU A 55 16.66 9.66 26.33
C GLU A 55 18.03 9.24 25.71
N VAL A 56 18.06 8.91 24.41
CA VAL A 56 19.28 8.56 23.65
C VAL A 56 19.20 9.24 22.27
N THR A 57 19.86 10.40 22.14
CA THR A 57 19.38 11.56 21.36
C THR A 57 19.98 11.78 19.96
N THR A 58 20.54 10.77 19.28
CA THR A 58 21.12 10.96 17.92
C THR A 58 20.72 9.94 16.86
N SER A 59 20.09 8.81 17.23
CA SER A 59 19.86 7.70 16.30
C SER A 59 18.64 7.85 15.38
N LYS A 60 17.49 8.33 15.90
CA LYS A 60 16.22 8.33 15.15
C LYS A 60 16.16 9.35 14.01
N ALA A 61 16.60 10.58 14.25
CA ALA A 61 16.61 11.62 13.21
C ALA A 61 17.60 11.25 12.08
N ALA A 62 18.78 10.73 12.43
CA ALA A 62 19.77 10.24 11.47
C ALA A 62 19.25 9.02 10.68
N SER A 63 18.55 8.10 11.35
CA SER A 63 17.90 6.94 10.71
C SER A 63 16.85 7.37 9.68
N SER A 64 15.99 8.34 10.02
CA SER A 64 14.98 8.87 9.10
C SER A 64 15.61 9.51 7.85
N ILE A 65 16.65 10.33 8.02
CA ILE A 65 17.40 10.92 6.89
C ILE A 65 18.06 9.85 6.02
N THR A 66 18.59 8.79 6.65
CA THR A 66 19.21 7.66 5.95
C THR A 66 18.16 6.91 5.12
N ALA A 67 17.00 6.60 5.70
CA ALA A 67 15.89 5.96 4.98
C ALA A 67 15.43 6.79 3.77
N LEU A 68 15.30 8.11 3.92
CA LEU A 68 14.96 9.01 2.82
C LEU A 68 16.02 8.99 1.70
N LYS A 69 17.30 8.99 2.07
CA LYS A 69 18.41 8.89 1.10
C LYS A 69 18.38 7.55 0.37
N THR A 70 18.09 6.46 1.06
CA THR A 70 17.91 5.13 0.47
C THR A 70 16.75 5.13 -0.53
N MET A 71 15.58 5.68 -0.16
CA MET A 71 14.45 5.81 -1.08
C MET A 71 14.76 6.67 -2.31
N ALA A 72 15.42 7.82 -2.14
CA ALA A 72 15.80 8.70 -3.24
C ALA A 72 16.80 8.03 -4.21
N THR A 73 17.75 7.26 -3.65
CA THR A 73 18.70 6.47 -4.43
C THR A 73 17.95 5.38 -5.20
N ALA A 74 17.14 4.58 -4.49
CA ALA A 74 16.33 3.53 -5.08
C ALA A 74 15.46 4.05 -6.23
N MET A 75 14.85 5.23 -6.13
CA MET A 75 14.06 5.83 -7.22
C MET A 75 14.87 6.18 -8.48
N SER A 76 16.16 6.44 -8.33
CA SER A 76 17.06 6.82 -9.43
C SER A 76 17.83 5.65 -10.02
N THR A 77 18.00 4.57 -9.28
CA THR A 77 18.67 3.35 -9.72
C THR A 77 18.01 2.76 -10.97
N GLY A 78 18.84 2.33 -11.93
CA GLY A 78 18.39 1.70 -13.17
C GLY A 78 17.51 2.57 -14.08
N ARG A 79 17.35 3.88 -13.82
CA ARG A 79 16.46 4.75 -14.62
C ARG A 79 16.87 4.79 -16.09
N LYS A 80 18.17 4.94 -16.36
CA LYS A 80 18.70 4.99 -17.73
C LYS A 80 18.44 3.68 -18.48
N GLU A 81 18.70 2.55 -17.86
CA GLU A 81 18.49 1.23 -18.48
C GLU A 81 17.01 0.94 -18.73
N ARG A 82 16.13 1.30 -17.80
CA ARG A 82 14.67 1.16 -17.97
C ARG A 82 14.14 2.00 -19.13
N ILE A 83 14.61 3.24 -19.26
CA ILE A 83 14.23 4.11 -20.40
C ILE A 83 14.70 3.50 -21.73
N LEU A 84 15.88 2.89 -21.76
CA LEU A 84 16.46 2.32 -22.97
C LEU A 84 15.85 0.96 -23.37
N THR A 85 15.56 0.09 -22.40
CA THR A 85 15.18 -1.31 -22.65
C THR A 85 13.68 -1.56 -22.47
N GLY A 86 12.99 -0.72 -21.69
CA GLY A 86 11.61 -0.99 -21.25
C GLY A 86 11.49 -2.14 -20.26
N ILE A 87 12.61 -2.72 -19.81
CA ILE A 87 12.65 -3.89 -18.92
C ILE A 87 12.86 -3.41 -17.47
N TRP A 88 12.05 -3.95 -16.56
CA TRP A 88 12.17 -3.68 -15.12
C TRP A 88 12.96 -4.79 -14.42
N ASN A 89 14.28 -4.66 -14.44
CA ASN A 89 15.16 -5.52 -13.65
C ASN A 89 15.10 -5.13 -12.18
N VAL A 90 15.18 -6.14 -11.33
CA VAL A 90 15.13 -6.03 -9.88
C VAL A 90 16.43 -6.56 -9.32
N ASP A 91 17.02 -5.84 -8.38
CA ASP A 91 18.22 -6.33 -7.70
C ASP A 91 17.89 -7.64 -6.97
N SER A 92 18.64 -8.69 -7.27
CA SER A 92 18.41 -10.04 -6.72
C SER A 92 18.83 -10.18 -5.25
N GLU A 93 19.50 -9.15 -4.72
CA GLU A 93 20.02 -9.10 -3.37
C GLU A 93 18.88 -8.94 -2.35
N PRO A 94 18.82 -9.81 -1.33
CA PRO A 94 17.88 -9.64 -0.24
C PRO A 94 18.11 -8.33 0.52
N VAL A 95 17.03 -7.62 0.85
CA VAL A 95 17.05 -6.32 1.52
C VAL A 95 16.61 -6.43 2.99
N ALA A 96 17.01 -5.48 3.83
CA ALA A 96 16.49 -5.39 5.20
C ALA A 96 15.00 -4.96 5.20
N VAL A 97 14.28 -5.16 6.32
CA VAL A 97 12.83 -4.89 6.39
C VAL A 97 12.50 -3.41 6.17
N ASP A 98 13.33 -2.51 6.70
CA ASP A 98 13.24 -1.06 6.52
C ASP A 98 13.56 -0.61 5.09
N GLU A 99 14.25 -1.44 4.31
CA GLU A 99 14.58 -1.19 2.91
C GLU A 99 13.51 -1.72 1.93
N ILE A 100 12.58 -2.58 2.38
CA ILE A 100 11.51 -3.16 1.54
C ILE A 100 10.68 -2.08 0.83
N LEU A 101 10.38 -0.99 1.54
CA LEU A 101 9.63 0.13 0.98
C LEU A 101 10.44 0.86 -0.09
N ALA A 102 11.72 1.16 0.19
CA ALA A 102 12.61 1.82 -0.77
C ALA A 102 12.75 1.01 -2.06
N PHE A 103 12.95 -0.31 -1.93
CA PHE A 103 12.99 -1.25 -3.03
C PHE A 103 11.72 -1.24 -3.88
N SER A 104 10.55 -1.18 -3.23
CA SER A 104 9.25 -1.26 -3.90
C SER A 104 8.78 0.07 -4.49
N MET A 105 9.39 1.20 -4.11
CA MET A 105 8.90 2.55 -4.38
C MET A 105 8.65 2.82 -5.88
N GLN A 106 9.58 2.41 -6.75
CA GLN A 106 9.43 2.60 -8.19
C GLN A 106 8.22 1.85 -8.76
N LYS A 107 7.98 0.63 -8.26
CA LYS A 107 6.85 -0.18 -8.71
C LYS A 107 5.54 0.36 -8.14
N ILE A 108 5.57 0.90 -6.92
CA ILE A 108 4.44 1.62 -6.32
C ILE A 108 4.06 2.81 -7.19
N GLU A 109 5.02 3.63 -7.64
CA GLU A 109 4.77 4.78 -8.54
C GLU A 109 4.04 4.33 -9.81
N SER A 110 4.57 3.30 -10.50
CA SER A 110 3.94 2.76 -11.71
C SER A 110 2.54 2.22 -11.45
N LEU A 111 2.34 1.44 -10.38
CA LEU A 111 1.03 0.90 -10.03
C LEU A 111 0.06 1.99 -9.58
N ALA A 112 0.52 3.05 -8.93
CA ALA A 112 -0.32 4.14 -8.44
C ALA A 112 -1.01 4.89 -9.59
N ILE A 113 -0.30 5.11 -10.71
CA ILE A 113 -0.88 5.72 -11.92
C ILE A 113 -1.96 4.82 -12.53
N GLU A 114 -1.74 3.50 -12.51
CA GLU A 114 -2.66 2.52 -13.09
C GLU A 114 -3.89 2.31 -12.19
N ALA A 115 -3.68 2.36 -10.88
CA ALA A 115 -4.73 2.44 -9.88
C ALA A 115 -5.55 3.74 -10.03
N LEU A 116 -4.90 4.87 -10.33
CA LEU A 116 -5.58 6.13 -10.60
C LEU A 116 -6.48 6.05 -11.84
N LYS A 117 -6.05 5.34 -12.90
CA LYS A 117 -6.90 5.08 -14.07
C LYS A 117 -8.14 4.26 -13.70
N ILE A 118 -8.05 3.32 -12.76
CA ILE A 118 -9.22 2.58 -12.25
C ILE A 118 -10.16 3.52 -11.51
N GLN A 119 -9.63 4.38 -10.62
CA GLN A 119 -10.44 5.37 -9.90
C GLN A 119 -11.14 6.36 -10.85
N ALA A 120 -10.49 6.76 -11.93
CA ALA A 120 -11.03 7.64 -12.96
C ALA A 120 -12.01 6.96 -13.93
N GLU A 121 -12.18 5.63 -13.84
CA GLU A 121 -12.92 4.81 -14.83
C GLU A 121 -12.33 4.90 -16.25
N MET A 122 -11.01 5.06 -16.33
CA MET A 122 -10.22 5.16 -17.56
C MET A 122 -9.24 3.99 -17.74
N ALA A 123 -9.41 2.91 -16.97
CA ALA A 123 -8.55 1.73 -17.04
C ALA A 123 -8.70 0.99 -18.39
N GLU A 124 -7.58 0.51 -18.92
CA GLU A 124 -7.57 -0.29 -20.15
C GLU A 124 -8.24 -1.66 -19.91
N GLU A 125 -7.91 -2.28 -18.79
CA GLU A 125 -8.41 -3.59 -18.35
C GLU A 125 -9.48 -3.41 -17.26
N ASP A 126 -10.67 -3.96 -17.48
CA ASP A 126 -11.74 -4.04 -16.49
C ASP A 126 -11.49 -5.21 -15.51
N ALA A 127 -12.20 -5.23 -14.38
CA ALA A 127 -12.12 -6.36 -13.45
C ALA A 127 -12.53 -7.67 -14.16
N PRO A 128 -11.75 -8.76 -14.03
CA PRO A 128 -12.05 -10.00 -14.75
C PRO A 128 -13.37 -10.64 -14.30
N PHE A 129 -13.70 -10.52 -13.01
CA PHE A 129 -14.95 -10.95 -12.40
C PHE A 129 -15.09 -10.36 -10.99
N ASP A 130 -16.21 -10.62 -10.34
CA ASP A 130 -16.51 -10.22 -8.97
C ASP A 130 -16.39 -11.42 -8.01
N VAL A 131 -15.89 -11.20 -6.80
CA VAL A 131 -15.81 -12.21 -5.73
C VAL A 131 -16.44 -11.72 -4.43
N SER A 132 -16.82 -12.67 -3.59
CA SER A 132 -17.27 -12.38 -2.22
C SER A 132 -16.09 -12.23 -1.25
N PRO A 133 -16.32 -11.57 -0.09
CA PRO A 133 -15.32 -11.50 0.96
C PRO A 133 -14.99 -12.90 1.49
N LEU A 134 -13.75 -13.07 1.95
CA LEU A 134 -13.27 -14.34 2.49
C LEU A 134 -13.47 -14.38 4.00
N PHE A 135 -14.43 -15.19 4.44
CA PHE A 135 -14.65 -15.47 5.85
C PHE A 135 -13.85 -16.71 6.25
N THR A 136 -12.92 -16.58 7.21
CA THR A 136 -12.28 -17.73 7.86
C THR A 136 -13.26 -18.44 8.79
N LEU A 137 -13.42 -19.75 8.65
CA LEU A 137 -14.30 -20.54 9.52
C LEU A 137 -13.69 -20.62 10.94
N GLY A 138 -14.26 -19.90 11.91
CA GLY A 138 -13.83 -19.95 13.31
C GLY A 138 -14.50 -18.88 14.18
N ASN A 139 -15.00 -19.25 15.36
CA ASN A 139 -15.79 -18.39 16.26
C ASN A 139 -15.04 -17.21 16.92
N LYS A 140 -13.84 -16.85 16.46
CA LYS A 140 -13.06 -15.74 17.03
C LYS A 140 -13.17 -14.50 16.14
N LYS A 141 -13.69 -13.40 16.69
CA LYS A 141 -13.83 -12.09 16.01
C LYS A 141 -12.51 -11.60 15.39
N ASP A 142 -11.37 -11.96 15.98
CA ASP A 142 -10.04 -11.53 15.53
C ASP A 142 -9.54 -12.27 14.28
N LEU A 143 -10.16 -13.40 13.90
CA LEU A 143 -9.70 -14.22 12.78
C LEU A 143 -9.94 -13.54 11.41
N HIS A 144 -10.89 -12.61 11.37
CA HIS A 144 -11.32 -11.89 10.17
C HIS A 144 -10.66 -10.51 10.01
N ARG A 145 -9.94 -10.01 11.02
CA ARG A 145 -9.34 -8.67 10.98
C ARG A 145 -7.85 -8.75 10.58
N PRO A 146 -7.53 -8.54 9.28
CA PRO A 146 -6.15 -8.58 8.79
C PRO A 146 -5.18 -7.66 9.53
N PHE A 147 -5.65 -6.55 10.11
CA PHE A 147 -4.78 -5.62 10.83
C PHE A 147 -4.76 -5.79 12.35
N ALA A 148 -5.50 -6.73 12.92
CA ALA A 148 -5.47 -6.98 14.37
C ALA A 148 -4.07 -7.42 14.86
N SER A 149 -3.28 -8.05 13.99
CA SER A 149 -1.88 -8.42 14.27
C SER A 149 -0.86 -7.45 13.67
N ALA A 150 -1.30 -6.31 13.11
CA ALA A 150 -0.39 -5.33 12.54
C ALA A 150 0.33 -4.57 13.66
N VAL A 151 1.63 -4.36 13.48
CA VAL A 151 2.48 -3.62 14.41
C VAL A 151 3.19 -2.53 13.60
N PRO A 152 3.35 -1.30 14.14
CA PRO A 152 4.15 -0.27 13.51
C PRO A 152 5.57 -0.78 13.19
N LEU A 153 6.12 -0.34 12.07
CA LEU A 153 7.45 -0.80 11.61
C LEU A 153 8.53 -0.51 12.66
N GLU A 154 8.43 0.63 13.34
CA GLU A 154 9.37 1.08 14.36
C GLU A 154 9.35 0.16 15.59
N ASP A 155 8.18 -0.35 15.96
CA ASP A 155 8.03 -1.26 17.10
C ASP A 155 8.48 -2.67 16.74
N TRP A 156 8.17 -3.11 15.51
CA TRP A 156 8.68 -4.38 14.98
C TRP A 156 10.20 -4.43 14.96
N LEU A 157 10.86 -3.33 14.55
CA LEU A 157 12.32 -3.21 14.57
C LEU A 157 12.91 -3.20 16.00
N LYS A 158 12.18 -2.68 17.01
CA LYS A 158 12.63 -2.72 18.41
C LYS A 158 12.53 -4.10 19.04
N THR A 159 11.46 -4.86 18.75
CA THR A 159 11.30 -6.24 19.24
C THR A 159 12.46 -7.12 18.77
N LYS A 160 13.02 -6.84 17.59
CA LYS A 160 14.24 -7.48 17.08
C LYS A 160 15.49 -7.17 17.93
N SER A 161 15.62 -5.96 18.46
CA SER A 161 16.73 -5.60 19.35
C SER A 161 16.65 -6.26 20.73
N LEU A 162 15.46 -6.69 21.15
CA LEU A 162 15.19 -7.30 22.46
C LEU A 162 15.28 -8.84 22.44
N THR A 163 15.10 -9.48 21.28
CA THR A 163 15.07 -10.94 21.12
C THR A 163 16.45 -11.58 20.94
N THR A 164 17.52 -10.79 20.91
CA THR A 164 18.92 -11.30 21.00
C THR A 164 19.26 -11.86 22.39
N ALA A 165 18.36 -11.74 23.38
CA ALA A 165 18.52 -12.29 24.71
C ALA A 165 17.30 -13.18 25.06
N GLU A 166 17.49 -14.49 24.92
CA GLU A 166 16.65 -15.58 25.44
C GLU A 166 15.30 -15.89 24.74
N GLY A 167 15.26 -17.07 24.10
CA GLY A 167 14.04 -17.82 23.79
C GLY A 167 13.45 -17.59 22.40
N GLU A 168 13.73 -18.52 21.47
CA GLU A 168 13.22 -18.60 20.10
C GLU A 168 11.69 -18.41 19.99
N PRO A 169 11.20 -17.31 19.37
CA PRO A 169 9.91 -17.29 18.71
C PRO A 169 10.13 -17.55 17.22
N GLU A 170 9.55 -18.62 16.67
CA GLU A 170 9.57 -18.92 15.23
C GLU A 170 9.12 -17.70 14.41
N LEU A 171 10.07 -16.96 13.84
CA LEU A 171 9.78 -15.75 13.08
C LEU A 171 9.10 -16.11 11.76
N PRO A 172 8.07 -15.35 11.34
CA PRO A 172 7.28 -15.71 10.19
C PRO A 172 8.13 -15.66 8.91
N ALA A 173 8.05 -16.74 8.12
CA ALA A 173 8.77 -16.86 6.84
C ALA A 173 8.36 -15.79 5.81
N THR A 174 7.23 -15.13 6.01
CA THR A 174 6.67 -14.10 5.13
C THR A 174 6.23 -12.90 5.95
N VAL A 175 6.61 -11.70 5.50
CA VAL A 175 6.16 -10.43 6.06
C VAL A 175 5.28 -9.71 5.04
N THR A 176 4.26 -9.00 5.52
CA THR A 176 3.44 -8.11 4.68
C THR A 176 3.53 -6.70 5.26
N LEU A 177 4.09 -5.77 4.49
CA LEU A 177 4.11 -4.36 4.82
C LEU A 177 2.87 -3.70 4.21
N SER A 178 2.05 -3.07 5.05
CA SER A 178 0.87 -2.30 4.62
C SER A 178 1.13 -0.80 4.76
N LEU A 179 0.71 -0.02 3.78
CA LEU A 179 0.81 1.44 3.81
C LEU A 179 -0.39 2.09 3.11
N ALA A 180 -0.76 3.28 3.61
CA ALA A 180 -1.72 4.15 2.93
C ALA A 180 -0.97 5.06 1.95
N LEU A 181 -1.54 5.23 0.76
CA LEU A 181 -0.98 6.01 -0.34
C LEU A 181 -2.00 7.04 -0.82
N GLN A 182 -1.58 8.29 -0.97
CA GLN A 182 -2.40 9.36 -1.55
C GLN A 182 -1.59 10.11 -2.60
N LEU A 183 -2.04 10.09 -3.85
CA LEU A 183 -1.46 10.92 -4.90
C LEU A 183 -1.87 12.37 -4.71
N ARG A 184 -0.94 13.29 -4.98
CA ARG A 184 -1.13 14.73 -4.83
C ARG A 184 -0.47 15.48 -5.98
N ASP A 185 -1.02 16.63 -6.34
CA ASP A 185 -0.47 17.51 -7.38
C ASP A 185 0.30 18.68 -6.74
N PRO A 186 1.65 18.71 -6.82
CA PRO A 186 2.45 19.81 -6.30
C PRO A 186 2.14 21.17 -6.97
N LEU A 187 1.71 21.18 -8.23
CA LEU A 187 1.36 22.42 -8.95
C LEU A 187 0.06 23.04 -8.44
N ARG A 188 -0.78 22.23 -7.77
CA ARG A 188 -2.05 22.65 -7.13
C ARG A 188 -1.95 22.63 -5.61
N ARG A 189 -0.79 23.03 -5.08
CA ARG A 189 -0.51 23.07 -3.62
C ARG A 189 -0.86 21.76 -2.92
N TYR A 190 -0.39 20.65 -3.49
CA TYR A 190 -0.58 19.29 -2.95
C TYR A 190 -2.04 18.88 -2.76
N GLU A 191 -2.94 19.41 -3.59
CA GLU A 191 -4.31 18.91 -3.70
C GLU A 191 -4.31 17.40 -3.99
N ALA A 192 -5.22 16.67 -3.34
CA ALA A 192 -5.36 15.23 -3.53
C ALA A 192 -5.89 14.89 -4.93
N VAL A 193 -5.19 13.98 -5.61
CA VAL A 193 -5.55 13.46 -6.92
C VAL A 193 -6.07 12.03 -6.73
N GLY A 194 -7.35 11.81 -7.01
CA GLY A 194 -8.00 10.54 -6.68
C GLY A 194 -8.22 10.34 -5.17
N GLY A 195 -8.73 9.16 -4.83
CA GLY A 195 -8.93 8.72 -3.46
C GLY A 195 -7.70 8.04 -2.87
N PRO A 196 -7.66 7.88 -1.54
CA PRO A 196 -6.61 7.13 -0.88
C PRO A 196 -6.53 5.69 -1.41
N MET A 197 -5.36 5.09 -1.32
CA MET A 197 -5.11 3.73 -1.76
C MET A 197 -4.41 2.98 -0.64
N ILE A 198 -4.58 1.66 -0.60
CA ILE A 198 -3.78 0.79 0.24
C ILE A 198 -2.78 0.06 -0.63
N VAL A 199 -1.55 -0.04 -0.14
CA VAL A 199 -0.49 -0.82 -0.77
C VAL A 199 -0.09 -1.94 0.19
N LEU A 200 0.02 -3.14 -0.34
CA LEU A 200 0.50 -4.33 0.37
C LEU A 200 1.74 -4.86 -0.35
N ILE A 201 2.89 -4.84 0.35
CA ILE A 201 4.15 -5.41 -0.13
C ILE A 201 4.36 -6.72 0.61
N GLN A 202 4.42 -7.84 -0.11
CA GLN A 202 4.73 -9.14 0.48
C GLN A 202 6.18 -9.49 0.22
N ALA A 203 6.91 -9.86 1.27
CA ALA A 203 8.30 -10.28 1.17
C ALA A 203 8.54 -11.58 1.95
N THR A 204 9.45 -12.40 1.45
CA THR A 204 9.83 -13.69 2.04
C THR A 204 11.24 -13.64 2.55
N ARG A 205 11.52 -14.29 3.69
CA ARG A 205 12.86 -14.31 4.28
C ARG A 205 13.84 -15.03 3.35
N ALA A 206 14.96 -14.39 3.04
CA ALA A 206 16.07 -15.00 2.33
C ALA A 206 16.78 -16.01 3.24
N GLY A 207 17.05 -17.22 2.72
CA GLY A 207 17.63 -18.30 3.52
C GLY A 207 16.63 -19.29 4.10
N ALA A 208 15.33 -19.17 3.83
CA ALA A 208 14.34 -20.24 4.05
C ALA A 208 14.49 -21.40 3.04
N ILE A 209 15.73 -21.75 2.67
CA ILE A 209 16.08 -22.94 1.90
C ILE A 209 16.45 -24.02 2.92
N PRO A 210 15.76 -25.18 2.95
CA PRO A 210 16.08 -26.23 3.92
C PRO A 210 17.52 -26.74 3.69
N GLY A 211 18.38 -26.64 4.71
CA GLY A 211 19.70 -27.29 4.72
C GLY A 211 20.95 -26.40 4.64
N LYS A 212 20.87 -25.09 4.91
CA LYS A 212 22.06 -24.24 5.04
C LYS A 212 22.04 -23.48 6.36
N ASP A 213 22.97 -23.83 7.25
CA ASP A 213 23.15 -23.20 8.56
C ASP A 213 23.43 -21.70 8.39
N VAL A 214 22.55 -20.88 8.96
CA VAL A 214 22.67 -19.41 8.96
C VAL A 214 23.49 -19.02 10.18
N SER A 215 24.61 -18.31 9.98
CA SER A 215 25.36 -17.72 11.08
C SER A 215 24.52 -16.67 11.79
N ASP A 216 24.54 -16.72 13.12
CA ASP A 216 23.75 -15.98 14.12
C ASP A 216 23.89 -14.43 14.07
N ASN A 217 24.49 -13.88 13.01
CA ASN A 217 24.78 -12.45 12.83
C ASN A 217 24.29 -11.89 11.47
N ASP A 218 23.56 -12.67 10.68
CA ASP A 218 22.93 -12.15 9.45
C ASP A 218 21.61 -11.44 9.81
N GLU A 219 21.58 -10.12 9.61
CA GLU A 219 20.34 -9.36 9.59
C GLU A 219 19.30 -10.11 8.74
N MET A 220 18.09 -10.31 9.26
CA MET A 220 17.01 -10.96 8.51
C MET A 220 16.76 -10.18 7.23
N ARG A 221 17.20 -10.75 6.10
CA ARG A 221 17.00 -10.15 4.79
C ARG A 221 15.79 -10.78 4.11
N TYR A 222 15.13 -10.01 3.27
CA TYR A 222 13.88 -10.35 2.63
C TYR A 222 13.96 -10.15 1.13
N LYS A 223 13.29 -11.02 0.39
CA LYS A 223 13.03 -10.86 -1.03
C LYS A 223 11.56 -10.50 -1.22
N VAL A 224 11.30 -9.36 -1.86
CA VAL A 224 9.95 -8.95 -2.23
C VAL A 224 9.41 -9.91 -3.29
N VAL A 225 8.21 -10.43 -3.05
CA VAL A 225 7.56 -11.44 -3.90
C VAL A 225 6.42 -10.82 -4.70
N SER A 226 5.63 -9.96 -4.08
CA SER A 226 4.49 -9.33 -4.73
C SER A 226 4.18 -7.98 -4.13
N LEU A 227 3.56 -7.15 -4.96
CA LEU A 227 3.06 -5.84 -4.63
C LEU A 227 1.62 -5.73 -5.10
N HIS A 228 0.76 -5.25 -4.22
CA HIS A 228 -0.64 -5.01 -4.53
C HIS A 228 -0.99 -3.58 -4.18
N VAL A 229 -1.76 -2.92 -5.04
CA VAL A 229 -2.36 -1.60 -4.78
C VAL A 229 -3.86 -1.75 -4.93
N GLY A 230 -4.63 -1.22 -3.99
CA GLY A 230 -6.08 -1.25 -4.07
C GLY A 230 -6.72 -0.04 -3.44
N GLY A 231 -8.03 0.06 -3.61
CA GLY A 231 -8.81 1.15 -3.05
C GLY A 231 -10.28 0.81 -3.00
N LEU A 232 -11.03 1.69 -2.34
CA LEU A 232 -12.46 1.54 -2.18
C LEU A 232 -13.18 2.18 -3.37
N LYS A 233 -14.18 1.47 -3.90
CA LYS A 233 -15.20 2.02 -4.79
C LYS A 233 -16.50 2.02 -4.02
N ILE A 234 -16.86 3.20 -3.51
CA ILE A 234 -18.07 3.43 -2.73
C ILE A 234 -19.14 4.02 -3.65
N ARG A 235 -20.37 3.52 -3.51
CA ARG A 235 -21.53 4.10 -4.19
C ARG A 235 -21.92 5.44 -3.56
N MET A 236 -22.53 6.28 -4.38
CA MET A 236 -23.25 7.45 -3.88
C MET A 236 -24.39 7.03 -2.93
N GLY A 237 -24.30 7.45 -1.67
CA GLY A 237 -25.33 7.38 -0.65
C GLY A 237 -25.42 8.70 0.11
N GLU A 238 -26.53 8.93 0.83
CA GLU A 238 -26.85 10.21 1.50
C GLU A 238 -25.81 10.68 2.54
N LYS A 239 -24.91 9.79 2.99
CA LYS A 239 -23.82 10.12 3.91
C LYS A 239 -22.56 10.42 3.11
N ARG A 240 -22.06 11.66 3.26
CA ARG A 240 -20.73 12.07 2.80
C ARG A 240 -19.69 11.20 3.51
N HIS A 241 -19.23 10.14 2.85
CA HIS A 241 -18.11 9.37 3.32
C HIS A 241 -16.82 10.18 3.10
N ILE A 242 -15.79 9.96 3.91
CA ILE A 242 -14.45 10.59 3.74
C ILE A 242 -13.91 10.36 2.32
N TRP A 243 -14.39 9.29 1.71
CA TRP A 243 -14.18 8.86 0.35
C TRP A 243 -15.24 9.45 -0.59
N ASP A 244 -15.20 10.76 -0.83
CA ASP A 244 -16.06 11.41 -1.83
C ASP A 244 -15.73 10.87 -3.23
N ALA A 245 -16.40 9.77 -3.58
CA ALA A 245 -16.07 8.96 -4.75
C ALA A 245 -16.17 9.77 -6.05
N GLU A 246 -17.08 10.74 -6.13
CA GLU A 246 -17.26 11.54 -7.34
C GLU A 246 -16.18 12.62 -7.44
N LYS A 247 -15.90 13.35 -6.35
CA LYS A 247 -14.78 14.30 -6.34
C LYS A 247 -13.47 13.59 -6.67
N GLN A 248 -13.21 12.44 -6.04
CA GLN A 248 -12.01 11.64 -6.27
C GLN A 248 -11.90 11.16 -7.71
N ARG A 249 -13.00 10.64 -8.28
CA ARG A 249 -13.05 10.23 -9.69
C ARG A 249 -12.74 11.38 -10.63
N LEU A 250 -13.34 12.56 -10.39
CA LEU A 250 -13.13 13.74 -11.22
C LEU A 250 -11.71 14.31 -11.11
N THR A 251 -11.13 14.39 -9.91
CA THR A 251 -9.75 14.87 -9.75
C THR A 251 -8.76 13.90 -10.39
N ALA A 252 -8.98 12.59 -10.26
CA ALA A 252 -8.20 11.56 -10.95
C ALA A 252 -8.27 11.70 -12.47
N MET A 253 -9.49 11.81 -13.02
CA MET A 253 -9.75 11.95 -14.45
C MET A 253 -9.10 13.21 -15.03
N LEU A 254 -9.30 14.37 -14.39
CA LEU A 254 -8.72 15.64 -14.83
C LEU A 254 -7.20 15.59 -14.82
N TRP A 255 -6.60 15.09 -13.73
CA TRP A 255 -5.15 14.98 -13.63
C TRP A 255 -4.57 14.06 -14.71
N LEU A 256 -5.20 12.91 -14.97
CA LEU A 256 -4.78 11.99 -16.04
C LEU A 256 -4.87 12.63 -17.43
N MET A 257 -5.93 13.39 -17.70
CA MET A 257 -6.09 14.10 -18.98
C MET A 257 -5.03 15.19 -19.17
N GLU A 258 -4.76 15.99 -18.14
CA GLU A 258 -3.76 17.06 -18.18
C GLU A 258 -2.34 16.53 -18.46
N HIS A 259 -2.04 15.33 -17.97
CA HIS A 259 -0.74 14.68 -18.17
C HIS A 259 -0.70 13.78 -19.42
N GLY A 260 -1.73 13.80 -20.27
CA GLY A 260 -1.79 13.01 -21.51
C GLY A 260 -1.92 11.49 -21.28
N LEU A 261 -2.31 11.07 -20.08
CA LEU A 261 -2.49 9.67 -19.68
C LEU A 261 -3.95 9.21 -19.79
N GLY A 262 -4.87 10.13 -20.06
CA GLY A 262 -6.28 9.86 -20.28
C GLY A 262 -6.60 9.57 -21.75
N LYS A 263 -6.89 8.31 -22.10
CA LYS A 263 -7.44 7.96 -23.43
C LYS A 263 -8.97 8.10 -23.42
N ALA A 264 -9.53 8.74 -24.44
CA ALA A 264 -10.98 8.92 -24.62
C ALA A 264 -11.68 7.72 -25.31
N ASP A 265 -11.01 6.58 -25.46
CA ASP A 265 -11.38 5.57 -26.45
C ASP A 265 -12.49 4.59 -26.03
N LYS A 266 -12.97 4.67 -24.79
CA LYS A 266 -14.18 3.93 -24.40
C LYS A 266 -15.34 4.91 -24.27
N LYS A 267 -16.17 5.00 -25.32
CA LYS A 267 -17.63 5.22 -25.15
C LYS A 267 -18.20 4.01 -24.40
N GLY A 268 -17.80 3.83 -23.14
CA GLY A 268 -18.46 2.94 -22.22
C GLY A 268 -19.86 3.48 -21.99
N LYS A 269 -20.86 2.60 -22.01
CA LYS A 269 -22.20 2.94 -21.52
C LYS A 269 -22.03 3.68 -20.19
N PRO A 270 -22.80 4.75 -19.90
CA PRO A 270 -22.79 5.34 -18.58
C PRO A 270 -23.02 4.20 -17.59
N VAL A 271 -22.01 3.87 -16.79
CA VAL A 271 -22.16 2.88 -15.73
C VAL A 271 -23.06 3.57 -14.74
N THR A 272 -24.36 3.32 -14.88
CA THR A 272 -25.31 3.61 -13.80
C THR A 272 -24.69 3.03 -12.52
N PRO A 273 -24.68 3.75 -11.38
CA PRO A 273 -24.08 3.31 -10.12
C PRO A 273 -24.89 2.15 -9.49
N LYS A 274 -25.00 1.05 -10.23
CA LYS A 274 -25.88 -0.09 -10.01
C LYS A 274 -25.06 -1.33 -9.63
N GLY A 275 -23.94 -1.17 -8.94
CA GLY A 275 -23.04 -2.27 -8.52
C GLY A 275 -22.51 -2.08 -7.11
N MET A 276 -22.48 -3.13 -6.28
CA MET A 276 -22.25 -3.06 -4.80
C MET A 276 -20.95 -2.35 -4.46
N ASP A 277 -20.87 -1.73 -3.27
CA ASP A 277 -19.59 -1.21 -2.78
C ASP A 277 -18.55 -2.31 -2.94
N SER A 278 -17.37 -1.93 -3.40
CA SER A 278 -16.36 -2.91 -3.76
C SER A 278 -14.96 -2.44 -3.44
N LEU A 279 -14.10 -3.40 -3.17
CA LEU A 279 -12.67 -3.20 -3.00
C LEU A 279 -12.00 -3.70 -4.27
N TRP A 280 -11.41 -2.78 -5.02
CA TRP A 280 -10.66 -3.08 -6.24
C TRP A 280 -9.18 -3.18 -5.92
N SER A 281 -8.45 -3.97 -6.70
CA SER A 281 -6.99 -4.03 -6.58
C SER A 281 -6.32 -4.42 -7.89
N ILE A 282 -5.06 -4.02 -8.02
CA ILE A 282 -4.11 -4.45 -9.04
C ILE A 282 -2.91 -5.07 -8.34
N SER A 283 -2.25 -6.02 -9.00
CA SER A 283 -1.08 -6.69 -8.46
C SER A 283 0.04 -6.80 -9.47
N SER A 284 1.26 -6.88 -8.98
CA SER A 284 2.43 -7.29 -9.76
C SER A 284 3.30 -8.18 -8.88
N ARG A 285 3.92 -9.19 -9.48
CA ARG A 285 4.79 -10.15 -8.79
C ARG A 285 6.19 -10.10 -9.36
N VAL A 286 7.16 -10.41 -8.52
CA VAL A 286 8.55 -10.61 -8.93
C VAL A 286 8.73 -12.06 -9.33
N MET A 287 9.25 -12.30 -10.54
CA MET A 287 9.65 -13.63 -10.99
C MET A 287 10.93 -13.50 -11.81
N ALA A 288 11.90 -14.38 -11.56
CA ALA A 288 13.21 -14.36 -12.21
C ALA A 288 13.86 -12.96 -12.19
N ASP A 289 13.87 -12.33 -11.01
CA ASP A 289 14.43 -10.98 -10.77
C ASP A 289 13.83 -9.88 -11.66
N MET A 290 12.58 -10.06 -12.09
CA MET A 290 11.84 -9.10 -12.90
C MET A 290 10.45 -8.86 -12.34
N TRP A 291 10.00 -7.60 -12.36
CA TRP A 291 8.59 -7.28 -12.13
C TRP A 291 7.76 -7.69 -13.33
N LEU A 292 6.78 -8.56 -13.12
CA LEU A 292 5.84 -8.89 -14.17
C LEU A 292 4.91 -7.72 -14.50
N LYS A 293 4.29 -7.79 -15.69
CA LYS A 293 3.18 -6.91 -16.06
C LYS A 293 2.14 -6.93 -14.94
N GLN A 294 1.66 -5.76 -14.57
CA GLN A 294 0.58 -5.66 -13.60
C GLN A 294 -0.69 -6.33 -14.12
N MET A 295 -1.50 -6.86 -13.22
CA MET A 295 -2.77 -7.48 -13.56
C MET A 295 -3.88 -6.90 -12.70
N ARG A 296 -5.05 -6.70 -13.33
CA ARG A 296 -6.28 -6.35 -12.62
C ARG A 296 -6.82 -7.56 -11.87
N ASN A 297 -6.93 -7.45 -10.55
CA ASN A 297 -7.52 -8.51 -9.73
C ASN A 297 -9.06 -8.44 -9.80
N PRO A 298 -9.79 -9.50 -9.41
CA PRO A 298 -11.24 -9.45 -9.24
C PRO A 298 -11.67 -8.38 -8.23
N ASP A 299 -12.88 -7.84 -8.39
CA ASP A 299 -13.46 -6.93 -7.39
C ASP A 299 -14.07 -7.71 -6.23
N VAL A 300 -13.73 -7.33 -5.00
CA VAL A 300 -14.36 -7.92 -3.82
C VAL A 300 -15.58 -7.09 -3.47
N LYS A 301 -16.79 -7.65 -3.60
CA LYS A 301 -18.03 -6.95 -3.24
C LYS A 301 -18.28 -7.03 -1.75
N PHE A 302 -18.46 -5.90 -1.08
CA PHE A 302 -18.90 -5.88 0.30
C PHE A 302 -20.29 -6.49 0.41
N LEU A 303 -20.54 -7.32 1.41
CA LEU A 303 -21.90 -7.81 1.67
C LEU A 303 -22.80 -6.62 1.99
N LYS A 304 -24.03 -6.61 1.45
CA LYS A 304 -25.06 -5.70 1.97
C LYS A 304 -25.24 -6.05 3.44
N GLN A 305 -24.98 -5.11 4.35
CA GLN A 305 -25.55 -5.19 5.68
C GLN A 305 -27.06 -5.27 5.48
N GLN A 306 -27.64 -6.46 5.59
CA GLN A 306 -29.06 -6.58 5.86
C GLN A 306 -29.25 -5.89 7.19
N LEU A 307 -29.70 -4.64 7.12
CA LEU A 307 -30.26 -3.92 8.24
C LEU A 307 -31.11 -4.90 9.04
N ALA A 308 -30.82 -4.96 10.33
CA ALA A 308 -31.69 -5.50 11.34
C ALA A 308 -33.09 -4.89 11.17
N MET A 309 -33.93 -5.58 10.42
CA MET A 309 -35.37 -5.43 10.38
C MET A 309 -35.96 -6.84 10.48
N ILE A 310 -35.70 -7.49 11.60
CA ILE A 310 -36.62 -8.49 12.13
C ILE A 310 -36.75 -8.21 13.63
N ARG A 311 -37.80 -7.44 13.93
CA ARG A 311 -38.60 -7.32 15.16
C ARG A 311 -37.89 -7.32 16.51
#